data_AF-A0A094J1T0-F1
#
_entry.id   AF-A0A094J1T0-F1
#
_cell.length_a   1.000
_cell.length_b   1.000
_cell.length_c   1.000
_cell.angle_alpha   90.00
_cell.angle_beta   90.00
_cell.angle_gamma   90.00
#
_symmetry.space_group_name_H-M   'P 1'
#
loop_
_entity.id
_entity.type
_entity.pdbx_description
1 polymer ?
#
loop_
_entity_poly.entity_id
_entity_poly.type
_entity_poly.pdbx_seq_one_letter_code
_entity_poly.pdbx_strand_id
1 'polypeptide(L)'
;MLKNNKGFSLIELFAMILISTVIIYPLMQSLVRNITINSRLNDRRSATNIADGTLYTLDKLNFLDLQSLVDAANTNNDYYIELNLDECNTLASTADQAVCTQLFNSVWNNLSLTSSEYRVFIYNYNLPQSYIDGLTVNANLPTDVQNEIGLITANANSNTTLLRVTVWIEYYQDPVYTLILSGMIFDE
;
A
#
# COMPACT_ATOMS: atom_id res chain seq x y z
N MET A 1 47.70 -46.98 34.19
CA MET A 1 46.87 -45.82 33.77
C MET A 1 45.81 -46.33 32.81
N LEU A 2 44.60 -46.65 33.28
CA LEU A 2 43.48 -47.00 32.39
C LEU A 2 43.04 -45.74 31.65
N LYS A 3 43.25 -45.68 30.33
CA LYS A 3 42.61 -44.68 29.48
C LYS A 3 41.12 -45.00 29.42
N ASN A 4 40.34 -44.16 30.08
CA ASN A 4 38.88 -44.17 30.09
C ASN A 4 38.36 -43.72 28.71
N ASN A 5 38.29 -44.64 27.74
CA ASN A 5 37.59 -44.41 26.47
C ASN A 5 36.09 -44.60 26.68
N LYS A 6 35.40 -43.66 27.34
CA LYS A 6 33.94 -43.56 27.27
C LYS A 6 33.56 -42.94 25.94
N GLY A 7 33.62 -43.73 24.86
CA GLY A 7 32.93 -43.40 23.63
C GLY A 7 31.43 -43.55 23.85
N PHE A 8 30.63 -42.62 23.29
CA PHE A 8 29.17 -42.74 23.31
C PHE A 8 28.74 -44.03 22.63
N SER A 9 27.74 -44.71 23.21
CA SER A 9 27.08 -45.82 22.52
C SER A 9 26.36 -45.29 21.27
N LEU A 10 26.37 -46.07 20.19
CA LEU A 10 25.68 -45.74 18.95
C LEU A 10 24.18 -45.48 19.18
N ILE A 11 23.59 -46.14 20.19
CA ILE A 11 22.20 -45.96 20.61
C ILE A 11 21.97 -44.64 21.36
N GLU A 12 22.93 -44.20 22.18
CA GLU A 12 22.86 -42.92 22.88
C GLU A 12 22.98 -41.76 21.88
N LEU A 13 23.83 -41.93 20.85
CA LEU A 13 23.97 -40.95 19.77
C LEU A 13 22.65 -40.79 19.00
N PHE A 14 22.00 -41.89 18.63
CA PHE A 14 20.69 -41.86 17.96
C PHE A 14 19.61 -41.24 18.84
N ALA A 15 19.57 -41.58 20.13
CA ALA A 15 18.61 -40.98 21.07
C ALA A 15 18.81 -39.47 21.20
N MET A 16 20.05 -38.99 21.29
CA MET A 16 20.38 -37.56 21.37
C MET A 16 19.97 -36.80 20.09
N ILE A 17 20.21 -37.38 18.91
CA ILE A 17 19.80 -36.81 17.62
C ILE A 17 18.28 -36.73 17.52
N LEU A 18 17.56 -37.78 17.95
CA LEU A 18 16.11 -37.83 17.88
C LEU A 18 15.47 -36.79 18.82
N ILE A 19 15.93 -36.71 20.07
CA ILE A 19 15.44 -35.72 21.04
C ILE A 19 15.74 -34.29 20.55
N SER A 20 16.96 -34.03 20.07
CA SER A 20 17.32 -32.70 19.58
C SER A 20 16.53 -32.30 18.34
N THR A 21 16.26 -33.21 17.41
CA THR A 21 15.44 -32.92 16.22
C THR A 21 14.00 -32.59 16.60
N VAL A 22 13.40 -33.33 17.54
CA VAL A 22 12.04 -33.08 18.03
C VAL A 22 11.91 -31.70 18.69
N ILE A 23 12.97 -31.20 19.32
CA ILE A 23 12.97 -29.88 19.96
C ILE A 23 13.32 -28.76 18.97
N ILE A 24 14.34 -28.94 18.13
CA ILE A 24 14.86 -27.89 17.24
C ILE A 24 13.87 -27.59 16.11
N TYR A 25 13.19 -28.60 15.57
CA TYR A 25 12.25 -28.41 14.46
C TYR A 25 11.12 -27.41 14.78
N PRO A 26 10.33 -27.56 15.86
CA PRO A 26 9.28 -26.58 16.18
C PRO A 26 9.86 -25.21 16.56
N LEU A 27 11.04 -25.13 17.18
CA LEU A 27 11.70 -23.87 17.50
C LEU A 27 12.09 -23.10 16.23
N MET A 28 12.67 -23.79 15.24
CA MET A 28 13.01 -23.20 13.95
C MET A 28 11.77 -22.71 13.22
N GLN A 29 10.68 -23.49 13.22
CA GLN A 29 9.42 -23.06 12.62
C GLN A 29 8.84 -21.82 13.31
N SER A 30 8.91 -21.75 14.64
CA SER A 30 8.49 -20.58 15.41
C SER A 30 9.35 -19.35 15.11
N LEU A 31 10.67 -19.52 15.05
CA LEU A 31 11.61 -18.46 14.73
C LEU A 31 11.36 -17.88 13.33
N VAL A 32 11.21 -18.73 12.32
CA VAL A 32 10.91 -18.30 10.94
C VAL A 32 9.61 -17.51 10.90
N ARG A 33 8.55 -18.01 11.55
CA ARG A 33 7.26 -17.29 11.62
C ARG A 33 7.37 -15.93 12.32
N ASN A 34 8.14 -15.83 13.39
CA ASN A 34 8.34 -14.55 14.08
C ASN A 34 9.10 -13.55 13.22
N ILE A 35 10.13 -14.00 12.48
CA ILE A 35 10.89 -13.14 11.56
C ILE A 35 9.98 -12.64 10.43
N THR A 36 9.17 -13.51 9.83
CA THR A 36 8.26 -13.10 8.75
C THR A 36 7.18 -12.14 9.22
N ILE A 37 6.59 -12.37 10.40
CA ILE A 37 5.62 -11.44 11.01
C ILE A 37 6.28 -10.08 11.28
N ASN A 38 7.48 -10.07 11.84
CA ASN A 38 8.18 -8.81 12.14
C ASN A 38 8.51 -8.03 10.86
N SER A 39 8.98 -8.70 9.82
CA SER A 39 9.20 -8.07 8.50
C SER A 39 7.92 -7.42 7.99
N ARG A 40 6.80 -8.16 7.98
CA ARG A 40 5.50 -7.65 7.54
C ARG A 40 5.02 -6.45 8.35
N LEU A 41 5.24 -6.44 9.66
CA LEU A 41 4.89 -5.29 10.51
C LEU A 41 5.76 -4.08 10.22
N ASN A 42 7.04 -4.29 9.92
CA ASN A 42 7.95 -3.22 9.51
C ASN A 42 7.54 -2.63 8.15
N ASP A 43 7.21 -3.48 7.18
CA ASP A 43 6.76 -3.06 5.85
C ASP A 43 5.43 -2.30 5.94
N ARG A 44 4.47 -2.80 6.74
CA ARG A 44 3.20 -2.10 7.01
C ARG A 44 3.42 -0.72 7.64
N ARG A 45 4.36 -0.60 8.58
CA ARG A 45 4.70 0.67 9.21
C ARG A 45 5.30 1.65 8.19
N SER A 46 6.19 1.17 7.34
CA SER A 46 6.77 1.99 6.27
C SER A 46 5.70 2.45 5.27
N ALA A 47 4.82 1.56 4.83
CA ALA A 47 3.68 1.89 3.97
C ALA A 47 2.74 2.93 4.60
N THR A 48 2.49 2.83 5.91
CA THR A 48 1.66 3.82 6.63
C THR A 48 2.33 5.20 6.63
N ASN A 49 3.62 5.27 6.95
CA ASN A 49 4.36 6.53 6.92
C ASN A 49 4.43 7.12 5.51
N ILE A 50 4.59 6.28 4.47
CA ILE A 50 4.53 6.71 3.08
C ILE A 50 3.16 7.33 2.81
N ALA A 51 2.06 6.59 3.07
CA ALA A 51 0.71 7.07 2.81
C ALA A 51 0.34 8.37 3.54
N ASP A 52 0.74 8.52 4.80
CA ASP A 52 0.57 9.77 5.55
C ASP A 52 1.37 10.91 4.89
N GLY A 53 2.62 10.64 4.50
CA GLY A 53 3.47 11.58 3.77
C GLY A 53 2.91 11.97 2.41
N THR A 54 2.28 11.02 1.70
CA THR A 54 1.57 11.22 0.44
C THR A 54 0.44 12.23 0.62
N LEU A 55 -0.44 12.01 1.59
CA LEU A 55 -1.56 12.93 1.85
C LEU A 55 -1.06 14.35 2.15
N TYR A 56 -0.03 14.46 3.00
CA TYR A 56 0.56 15.76 3.32
C TYR A 56 1.23 16.44 2.12
N THR A 57 1.85 15.67 1.23
CA THR A 57 2.52 16.20 0.04
C THR A 57 1.51 16.61 -1.04
N LEU A 58 0.44 15.84 -1.22
CA LEU A 58 -0.63 16.17 -2.17
C LEU A 58 -1.38 17.44 -1.79
N ASP A 59 -1.53 17.70 -0.48
CA ASP A 59 -2.04 18.97 0.04
C ASP A 59 -1.18 20.19 -0.35
N LYS A 60 0.07 19.97 -0.78
CA LYS A 60 0.96 21.04 -1.28
C LYS A 60 0.96 21.18 -2.80
N LEU A 61 0.30 20.28 -3.52
CA LEU A 61 0.12 20.44 -4.96
C LEU A 61 -0.95 21.48 -5.25
N ASN A 62 -0.94 22.03 -6.46
CA ASN A 62 -1.94 23.00 -6.87
C ASN A 62 -3.32 22.35 -6.98
N PHE A 63 -4.26 22.74 -6.10
CA PHE A 63 -5.61 22.22 -6.08
C PHE A 63 -6.35 22.42 -7.41
N LEU A 64 -6.18 23.58 -8.06
CA LEU A 64 -6.88 23.90 -9.32
C LEU A 64 -6.44 22.98 -10.47
N ASP A 65 -5.18 22.54 -10.46
CA ASP A 65 -4.67 21.59 -11.45
C ASP A 65 -5.31 20.21 -11.24
N LEU A 66 -5.29 19.72 -10.00
CA LEU A 66 -5.95 18.46 -9.63
C LEU A 66 -7.45 18.47 -9.92
N GLN A 67 -8.14 19.57 -9.58
CA GLN A 67 -9.55 19.77 -9.85
C GLN A 67 -9.83 19.72 -11.36
N SER A 68 -9.04 20.44 -12.17
CA SER A 68 -9.21 20.44 -13.62
C SER A 68 -9.02 19.04 -14.24
N LEU A 69 -8.08 18.25 -13.70
CA LEU A 69 -7.86 16.87 -14.15
C LEU A 69 -9.02 15.96 -13.78
N VAL A 70 -9.56 16.07 -12.56
CA VAL A 70 -10.73 15.30 -12.12
C VAL A 70 -11.98 15.70 -12.92
N ASP A 71 -12.19 16.98 -13.21
CA ASP A 71 -13.31 17.45 -14.03
C ASP A 71 -13.22 16.94 -15.49
N ALA A 72 -12.01 16.86 -16.04
CA ALA A 72 -11.79 16.24 -17.34
C ALA A 72 -12.11 14.73 -17.31
N ALA A 73 -11.68 14.02 -16.27
CA ALA A 73 -11.99 12.59 -16.08
C ALA A 73 -13.50 12.34 -15.91
N ASN A 74 -14.21 13.22 -15.20
CA ASN A 74 -15.66 13.17 -15.07
C ASN A 74 -16.36 13.32 -16.43
N THR A 75 -15.84 14.20 -17.29
CA THR A 75 -16.38 14.41 -18.65
C THR A 75 -16.16 13.19 -19.55
N ASN A 76 -15.08 12.43 -19.33
CA ASN A 76 -14.76 11.20 -20.06
C ASN A 76 -15.47 9.94 -19.52
N ASN A 77 -16.22 10.06 -18.41
CA ASN A 77 -16.83 8.95 -17.68
C ASN A 77 -15.84 8.02 -16.97
N ASP A 78 -14.62 8.50 -16.67
CA ASP A 78 -13.65 7.77 -15.86
C ASP A 78 -13.87 8.00 -14.36
N TYR A 79 -14.30 9.21 -13.98
CA TYR A 79 -14.67 9.64 -12.61
C TYR A 79 -13.56 9.65 -11.54
N TYR A 80 -12.32 9.33 -11.91
CA TYR A 80 -11.14 9.47 -11.05
C TYR A 80 -9.93 9.81 -11.91
N ILE A 81 -8.89 10.31 -11.24
CA ILE A 81 -7.54 10.33 -11.78
C ILE A 81 -6.66 9.42 -10.93
N GLU A 82 -5.67 8.82 -11.56
CA GLU A 82 -4.64 8.06 -10.89
C GLU A 82 -3.33 8.86 -10.95
N LEU A 83 -2.60 8.84 -9.83
CA LEU A 83 -1.22 9.26 -9.76
C LEU A 83 -0.41 8.07 -9.28
N ASN A 84 0.60 7.73 -10.07
CA ASN A 84 1.64 6.76 -9.74
C ASN A 84 2.97 7.28 -10.31
N LEU A 85 4.05 6.49 -10.18
CA LEU A 85 5.38 6.89 -10.66
C LEU A 85 5.43 7.25 -12.15
N ASP A 86 4.59 6.62 -12.98
CA ASP A 86 4.57 6.79 -14.43
C ASP A 86 3.63 7.94 -14.87
N GLU A 87 2.64 8.28 -14.03
CA GLU A 87 1.56 9.22 -14.32
C GLU A 87 1.79 10.63 -13.77
N CYS A 88 2.89 10.89 -13.07
CA CYS A 88 3.19 12.23 -12.55
C CYS A 88 3.27 13.33 -13.63
N ASN A 89 3.53 12.98 -14.89
CA ASN A 89 3.59 13.92 -16.02
C ASN A 89 2.21 14.48 -16.43
N THR A 90 1.13 13.97 -15.84
CA THR A 90 -0.24 14.48 -16.09
C THR A 90 -0.50 15.84 -15.45
N LEU A 91 0.27 16.21 -14.43
CA LEU A 91 0.20 17.51 -13.77
C LEU A 91 0.71 18.63 -14.69
N ALA A 92 0.08 19.80 -14.67
CA ALA A 92 0.40 20.90 -15.57
C ALA A 92 1.72 21.61 -15.21
N SER A 93 2.07 21.67 -13.92
CA SER A 93 3.26 22.36 -13.43
C SER A 93 4.47 21.43 -13.34
N THR A 94 5.61 21.83 -13.91
CA THR A 94 6.87 21.06 -13.79
C THR A 94 7.36 20.94 -12.34
N ALA A 95 7.01 21.89 -11.47
CA ALA A 95 7.30 21.80 -10.04
C ALA A 95 6.46 20.69 -9.38
N ASP A 96 5.18 20.59 -9.74
CA ASP A 96 4.25 19.59 -9.20
C ASP A 96 4.60 18.20 -9.71
N GLN A 97 4.99 18.07 -10.99
CA GLN A 97 5.56 16.85 -11.56
C GLN A 97 6.81 16.39 -10.79
N ALA A 98 7.71 17.31 -10.43
CA ALA A 98 8.92 16.99 -9.69
C ALA A 98 8.60 16.53 -8.25
N VAL A 99 7.66 17.20 -7.57
CA VAL A 99 7.20 16.80 -6.23
C VAL A 99 6.52 15.43 -6.27
N CYS A 100 5.62 15.21 -7.23
CA CYS A 100 4.97 13.91 -7.46
C CYS A 100 6.02 12.81 -7.71
N THR A 101 6.99 13.05 -8.59
CA THR A 101 8.02 12.06 -8.90
C THR A 101 8.89 11.75 -7.69
N GLN A 102 9.24 12.76 -6.88
CA GLN A 102 10.00 12.54 -5.64
C GLN A 102 9.20 11.74 -4.60
N LEU A 103 7.89 11.96 -4.53
CA LEU A 103 7.00 11.24 -3.63
C LEU A 103 6.97 9.74 -3.96
N PHE A 104 6.75 9.38 -5.22
CA PHE A 104 6.70 7.96 -5.64
C PHE A 104 8.08 7.28 -5.67
N ASN A 105 9.18 8.04 -5.81
CA ASN A 105 10.54 7.49 -5.68
C ASN A 105 11.04 7.38 -4.23
N SER A 106 10.22 7.76 -3.23
CA SER A 106 10.67 7.75 -1.84
C SER A 106 10.91 6.32 -1.34
N VAL A 107 12.05 6.12 -0.65
CA VAL A 107 12.42 4.83 -0.06
C VAL A 107 12.38 4.95 1.46
N TRP A 108 11.56 4.12 2.11
CA TRP A 108 11.40 4.12 3.56
C TRP A 108 11.76 2.76 4.15
N ASN A 109 12.78 2.73 5.03
CA ASN A 109 13.27 1.50 5.66
C ASN A 109 13.53 0.34 4.67
N ASN A 110 14.16 0.65 3.52
CA ASN A 110 14.41 -0.28 2.41
C ASN A 110 13.17 -0.83 1.69
N LEU A 111 11.98 -0.26 1.94
CA LEU A 111 10.81 -0.49 1.11
C LEU A 111 10.85 0.50 -0.06
N SER A 112 10.96 -0.03 -1.27
CA SER A 112 10.78 0.69 -2.53
C SER A 112 9.58 0.10 -3.24
N LEU A 113 8.65 0.94 -3.69
CA LEU A 113 7.42 0.53 -4.32
C LEU A 113 7.45 0.89 -5.81
N THR A 114 6.91 0.01 -6.64
CA THR A 114 6.73 0.24 -8.08
C THR A 114 5.43 0.99 -8.37
N SER A 115 5.23 1.44 -9.61
CA SER A 115 3.98 2.10 -10.04
C SER A 115 2.74 1.21 -9.87
N SER A 116 2.90 -0.12 -9.94
CA SER A 116 1.81 -1.06 -9.68
C SER A 116 1.51 -1.30 -8.21
N GLU A 117 2.44 -0.97 -7.30
CA GLU A 117 2.32 -1.24 -5.86
C GLU A 117 1.95 0.01 -5.06
N TYR A 118 2.24 1.20 -5.58
CA TYR A 118 1.92 2.47 -4.93
C TYR A 118 1.15 3.38 -5.89
N ARG A 119 -0.16 3.48 -5.65
CA ARG A 119 -1.12 4.18 -6.50
C ARG A 119 -1.97 5.12 -5.66
N VAL A 120 -2.25 6.31 -6.18
CA VAL A 120 -3.09 7.30 -5.54
C VAL A 120 -4.26 7.59 -6.46
N PHE A 121 -5.48 7.46 -5.94
CA PHE A 121 -6.70 7.74 -6.67
C PHE A 121 -7.34 9.01 -6.14
N ILE A 122 -7.65 9.96 -7.02
CA ILE A 122 -8.27 11.23 -6.65
C ILE A 122 -9.59 11.36 -7.40
N TYR A 123 -10.66 11.72 -6.68
CA TYR A 123 -12.01 11.86 -7.22
C TYR A 123 -12.82 12.83 -6.36
N ASN A 124 -13.97 13.29 -6.86
CA ASN A 124 -14.80 14.25 -6.13
C ASN A 124 -15.30 13.65 -4.81
N TYR A 125 -15.30 14.44 -3.73
CA TYR A 125 -15.68 13.94 -2.40
C TYR A 125 -17.12 13.46 -2.33
N ASN A 126 -18.02 14.19 -3.00
CA ASN A 126 -19.40 13.77 -3.19
C ASN A 126 -19.52 13.12 -4.57
N LEU A 127 -20.03 11.89 -4.59
CA LEU A 127 -20.25 11.13 -5.81
C LEU A 127 -21.76 10.83 -5.97
N PRO A 128 -22.35 11.11 -7.15
CA PRO A 128 -23.63 10.56 -7.53
C PRO A 128 -23.58 9.03 -7.55
N GLN A 129 -24.74 8.38 -7.35
CA GLN A 129 -24.81 6.91 -7.36
C GLN A 129 -24.26 6.32 -8.67
N SER A 130 -24.52 6.96 -9.81
CA SER A 130 -24.00 6.53 -11.11
C SER A 130 -22.47 6.49 -11.20
N TYR A 131 -21.78 7.38 -10.49
CA TYR A 131 -20.31 7.41 -10.48
C TYR A 131 -19.77 6.30 -9.59
N ILE A 132 -20.41 6.09 -8.42
CA ILE A 132 -20.07 4.98 -7.51
C ILE A 132 -20.27 3.64 -8.23
N ASP A 133 -21.38 3.46 -8.92
CA ASP A 133 -21.67 2.24 -9.69
C ASP A 133 -20.62 2.02 -10.80
N GLY A 134 -20.17 3.08 -11.48
CA GLY A 134 -19.11 3.00 -12.49
C GLY A 134 -17.73 2.65 -11.91
N LEU A 135 -17.37 3.26 -10.78
CA LEU A 135 -16.08 3.04 -10.11
C LEU A 135 -16.00 1.64 -9.47
N THR A 136 -17.08 1.16 -8.87
CA THR A 136 -17.11 -0.16 -8.19
C THR A 136 -17.04 -1.35 -9.13
N VAL A 137 -17.24 -1.14 -10.44
CA VAL A 137 -17.09 -2.19 -11.47
C VAL A 137 -15.84 -1.99 -12.35
N ASN A 138 -15.03 -0.97 -12.07
CA ASN A 138 -13.88 -0.61 -12.90
C ASN A 138 -12.69 -1.55 -12.64
N ALA A 139 -12.35 -2.37 -13.64
CA ALA A 139 -11.27 -3.35 -13.56
C ALA A 139 -9.86 -2.75 -13.35
N ASN A 140 -9.67 -1.45 -13.62
CA ASN A 140 -8.38 -0.78 -13.40
C ASN A 140 -8.16 -0.41 -11.92
N LEU A 141 -9.22 -0.32 -11.12
CA LEU A 141 -9.14 -0.04 -9.69
C LEU A 141 -8.90 -1.34 -8.91
N PRO A 142 -8.00 -1.35 -7.90
CA PRO A 142 -7.87 -2.48 -6.99
C PRO A 142 -9.18 -2.77 -6.27
N THR A 143 -9.49 -4.05 -6.04
CA THR A 143 -10.73 -4.48 -5.35
C THR A 143 -10.90 -3.81 -3.99
N ASP A 144 -9.82 -3.60 -3.26
CA ASP A 144 -9.87 -2.93 -1.95
C ASP A 144 -10.34 -1.47 -2.09
N VAL A 145 -9.91 -0.77 -3.14
CA VAL A 145 -10.33 0.62 -3.43
C VAL A 145 -11.78 0.65 -3.90
N GLN A 146 -12.21 -0.30 -4.73
CA GLN A 146 -13.62 -0.44 -5.12
C GLN A 146 -14.52 -0.64 -3.90
N ASN A 147 -14.10 -1.48 -2.94
CA ASN A 147 -14.84 -1.70 -1.70
C ASN A 147 -14.97 -0.41 -0.88
N GLU A 148 -13.89 0.36 -0.73
CA GLU A 148 -13.92 1.65 -0.02
C GLU A 148 -14.83 2.67 -0.72
N ILE A 149 -14.81 2.73 -2.05
CA ILE A 149 -15.72 3.58 -2.83
C ILE A 149 -17.19 3.14 -2.65
N GLY A 150 -17.44 1.83 -2.59
CA GLY A 150 -18.76 1.26 -2.34
C GLY A 150 -19.35 1.61 -0.98
N LEU A 151 -18.54 2.02 0.00
CA LEU A 151 -18.98 2.49 1.32
C LEU A 151 -19.41 3.97 1.32
N ILE A 152 -19.18 4.71 0.23
CA ILE A 152 -19.51 6.12 0.12
C ILE A 152 -21.03 6.30 0.01
N THR A 153 -21.60 7.15 0.86
CA THR A 153 -23.01 7.53 0.72
C THR A 153 -23.17 8.47 -0.46
N ALA A 154 -23.99 8.06 -1.44
CA ALA A 154 -24.23 8.84 -2.63
C ALA A 154 -24.85 10.21 -2.31
N ASN A 155 -24.41 11.22 -3.05
CA ASN A 155 -24.96 12.57 -2.98
C ASN A 155 -25.29 13.06 -4.39
N ALA A 156 -26.47 13.66 -4.56
CA ALA A 156 -26.95 14.12 -5.86
C ALA A 156 -26.06 15.19 -6.51
N ASN A 157 -25.34 15.98 -5.70
CA ASN A 157 -24.44 17.01 -6.19
C ASN A 157 -22.99 16.60 -5.94
N SER A 158 -22.23 16.42 -7.02
CA SER A 158 -20.79 16.29 -6.92
C SER A 158 -20.21 17.64 -6.50
N ASN A 159 -19.49 17.66 -5.37
CA ASN A 159 -18.81 18.86 -4.93
C ASN A 159 -17.44 18.90 -5.60
N THR A 160 -17.22 19.88 -6.46
CA THR A 160 -15.95 20.06 -7.18
C THR A 160 -14.91 20.75 -6.33
N THR A 161 -15.29 21.48 -5.27
CA THR A 161 -14.35 22.21 -4.40
C THR A 161 -13.73 21.35 -3.30
N LEU A 162 -14.09 20.07 -3.25
CA LEU A 162 -13.56 19.12 -2.27
C LEU A 162 -13.25 17.79 -2.96
N LEU A 163 -11.97 17.44 -2.97
CA LEU A 163 -11.47 16.20 -3.55
C LEU A 163 -11.20 15.19 -2.44
N ARG A 164 -11.54 13.93 -2.72
CA ARG A 164 -11.11 12.79 -1.91
C ARG A 164 -9.88 12.18 -2.55
N VAL A 165 -8.91 11.87 -1.72
CA VAL A 165 -7.68 11.19 -2.11
C VAL A 165 -7.66 9.83 -1.42
N THR A 166 -7.48 8.76 -2.18
CA THR A 166 -7.32 7.41 -1.67
C THR A 166 -5.94 6.91 -2.06
N VAL A 167 -5.07 6.75 -1.07
CA VAL A 167 -3.75 6.16 -1.23
C VAL A 167 -3.88 4.66 -1.05
N TRP A 168 -3.43 3.89 -2.04
CA TRP A 168 -3.38 2.43 -2.01
C TRP A 168 -1.93 1.97 -2.16
N ILE A 169 -1.48 1.15 -1.20
CA ILE A 169 -0.13 0.59 -1.19
C ILE A 169 -0.20 -0.92 -0.98
N GLU A 170 0.29 -1.69 -1.93
CA GLU A 170 0.61 -3.11 -1.75
C GLU A 170 2.03 -3.23 -1.16
N TYR A 171 2.13 -3.57 0.12
CA TYR A 171 3.40 -3.57 0.84
C TYR A 171 4.02 -4.96 1.00
N TYR A 172 3.32 -6.02 0.59
CA TYR A 172 3.78 -7.39 0.71
C TYR A 172 3.07 -8.30 -0.28
N GLN A 173 3.79 -9.18 -0.98
CA GLN A 173 3.26 -9.93 -2.14
C GLN A 173 2.83 -11.39 -1.83
N ASP A 174 3.31 -12.02 -0.74
CA ASP A 174 3.01 -13.45 -0.47
C ASP A 174 2.78 -13.79 1.02
N PRO A 175 1.52 -13.73 1.52
CA PRO A 175 0.31 -13.39 0.79
C PRO A 175 0.18 -11.88 0.57
N VAL A 176 -0.60 -11.47 -0.43
CA VAL A 176 -0.83 -10.04 -0.72
C VAL A 176 -1.39 -9.32 0.50
N TYR A 177 -0.70 -8.27 0.94
CA TYR A 177 -1.19 -7.34 1.95
C TYR A 177 -1.15 -5.91 1.42
N THR A 178 -2.28 -5.24 1.57
CA THR A 178 -2.49 -3.87 1.11
C THR A 178 -2.79 -2.95 2.28
N LEU A 179 -2.53 -1.66 2.08
CA LEU A 179 -2.89 -0.57 2.95
C LEU A 179 -3.72 0.42 2.12
N ILE A 180 -4.87 0.83 2.67
CA ILE A 180 -5.62 1.97 2.15
C ILE A 180 -5.63 3.07 3.20
N LEU A 181 -5.37 4.28 2.75
CA LEU A 181 -5.54 5.49 3.54
C LEU A 181 -6.27 6.53 2.70
N SER A 182 -7.37 7.05 3.23
CA SER A 182 -8.18 8.07 2.55
C SER A 182 -8.09 9.41 3.27
N GLY A 183 -7.92 10.47 2.50
CA GLY A 183 -7.90 11.85 2.96
C GLY A 183 -8.79 12.75 2.09
N MET A 184 -8.81 14.03 2.45
CA MET A 184 -9.55 15.06 1.72
C MET A 184 -8.64 16.26 1.49
N ILE A 185 -8.78 16.89 0.33
CA ILE A 185 -8.08 18.12 -0.05
C ILE A 185 -9.13 19.12 -0.51
N PHE A 186 -9.01 20.36 -0.05
CA PHE A 186 -9.91 21.46 -0.40
C PHE A 186 -9.10 22.66 -0.90
N ASP A 187 -9.78 23.55 -1.61
CA ASP A 187 -9.24 24.85 -2.04
C ASP A 187 -9.04 25.76 -0.81
N GLU A 188 -7.79 26.05 -0.42
CA GLU A 188 -7.46 26.99 0.68
C GLU A 188 -7.69 28.46 0.31
#